data_AF-X1M0P8-F1
#
_entry.id   AF-X1M0P8-F1
#
_cell.length_a   1.000
_cell.length_b   1.000
_cell.length_c   1.000
_cell.angle_alpha   90.00
_cell.angle_beta   90.00
_cell.angle_gamma   90.00
#
_symmetry.space_group_name_H-M   'P 1'
#
loop_
_entity.id
_entity.type
_entity.pdbx_description
1 polymer ?
#
loop_
_entity_poly.entity_id
_entity_poly.type
_entity_poly.pdbx_seq_one_letter_code
_entity_poly.pdbx_strand_id
1 'polypeptide(L)' 'MTQYGFFIDLSRCTGCNSCTVSCMQWHDIPPGTVKWMRVYQWETGIFPNTRL' A
#
# COMPACT_ATOMS: atom_id res chain seq x y z
N MET A 1 16.77 23.90 -7.92
CA MET A 1 15.35 23.53 -7.77
C MET A 1 15.29 22.36 -6.80
N THR A 2 14.42 22.39 -5.79
CA THR A 2 14.33 21.35 -4.73
C THR A 2 13.36 20.24 -5.14
N GLN A 3 13.72 18.98 -4.92
CA GLN A 3 12.88 17.81 -5.19
C GLN A 3 12.22 17.30 -3.90
N TYR A 4 10.95 16.90 -3.97
CA TYR A 4 10.27 16.24 -2.87
C TYR A 4 10.56 14.73 -2.86
N GLY A 5 10.81 14.18 -1.67
CA GLY A 5 10.95 12.74 -1.44
C GLY A 5 9.76 12.18 -0.66
N PHE A 6 9.53 10.88 -0.81
CA PHE A 6 8.50 10.15 -0.07
C PHE A 6 9.12 8.91 0.58
N PHE A 7 8.90 8.72 1.87
CA PHE A 7 9.45 7.62 2.67
C PHE A 7 8.32 6.88 3.37
N ILE A 8 8.34 5.55 3.30
CA ILE A 8 7.42 4.66 4.00
C ILE A 8 8.23 3.64 4.79
N ASP A 9 7.92 3.50 6.07
CA ASP A 9 8.39 2.39 6.90
C ASP A 9 7.43 1.20 6.80
N LEU A 10 7.85 0.18 6.05
CA LEU A 10 7.06 -1.02 5.83
C LEU A 10 6.93 -1.90 7.08
N SER A 11 7.80 -1.76 8.09
CA SER A 11 7.70 -2.53 9.34
C SER A 11 6.46 -2.17 10.17
N ARG A 12 5.88 -1.00 9.92
CA ARG A 12 4.66 -0.49 10.56
C ARG A 12 3.41 -0.69 9.72
N CYS A 13 3.56 -1.20 8.49
CA CYS A 13 2.43 -1.43 7.60
C CYS A 13 1.62 -2.64 8.09
N THR A 14 0.34 -2.45 8.31
CA THR A 14 -0.60 -3.53 8.71
C THR A 14 -1.44 -4.05 7.55
N GLY A 15 -1.22 -3.55 6.33
CA GLY A 15 -2.02 -3.94 5.16
C GLY A 15 -3.47 -3.44 5.18
N CYS A 16 -3.77 -2.36 5.91
CA CYS A 16 -5.14 -1.85 6.08
C CYS A 16 -5.77 -1.21 4.82
N ASN A 17 -4.99 -1.01 3.75
CA ASN A 17 -5.44 -0.39 2.48
C ASN A 17 -5.96 1.05 2.56
N SER A 18 -5.80 1.74 3.69
CA SER A 18 -6.24 3.14 3.84
C SER A 18 -5.61 4.07 2.81
N CYS A 19 -4.31 3.95 2.54
CA CYS A 19 -3.62 4.75 1.53
C CYS A 19 -4.20 4.56 0.11
N THR A 20 -4.59 3.33 -0.25
CA THR A 20 -5.24 3.01 -1.51
C THR A 20 -6.59 3.70 -1.61
N VAL A 21 -7.44 3.57 -0.58
CA VAL A 21 -8.79 4.16 -0.55
C VAL A 21 -8.74 5.68 -0.58
N SER A 22 -7.87 6.30 0.21
CA SER A 22 -7.69 7.75 0.22
C SER A 22 -7.26 8.28 -1.15
N CYS A 23 -6.35 7.58 -1.84
CA CYS A 23 -5.94 7.96 -3.20
C CYS A 23 -7.12 7.88 -4.19
N MET A 24 -7.95 6.84 -4.12
CA MET A 24 -9.10 6.70 -5.02
C MET A 24 -10.15 7.77 -4.74
N GLN A 25 -10.46 8.03 -3.46
CA GLN A 25 -11.42 9.05 -3.05
C GLN A 25 -10.96 10.46 -3.45
N TRP A 26 -9.69 10.78 -3.27
CA TRP A 26 -9.17 12.11 -3.62
C TRP A 26 -9.18 12.39 -5.13
N HIS A 27 -9.13 11.34 -5.95
CA HIS A 27 -9.06 11.44 -7.40
C HIS A 27 -10.31 10.94 -8.12
N ASP A 28 -11.41 10.71 -7.39
CA ASP A 28 -12.69 10.21 -7.91
C ASP A 28 -12.55 8.98 -8.83
N ILE A 29 -11.62 8.07 -8.49
CA ILE A 29 -11.31 6.91 -9.31
C ILE A 29 -12.41 5.84 -9.15
N PRO A 30 -13.10 5.44 -10.25
CA PRO A 30 -14.11 4.39 -10.17
C PRO A 30 -13.49 3.02 -9.85
N PRO A 31 -14.19 2.15 -9.11
CA PRO A 31 -13.74 0.80 -8.83
C PRO A 31 -13.35 0.03 -10.10
N GLY A 32 -12.20 -0.66 -10.07
CA GLY A 32 -11.77 -1.58 -11.14
C GLY A 32 -11.11 -0.93 -12.37
N THR A 33 -11.06 0.40 -12.46
CA THR A 33 -10.47 1.08 -13.64
C THR A 33 -8.95 1.20 -13.55
N VAL A 34 -8.44 1.90 -12.54
CA VAL A 34 -7.02 2.18 -12.35
C VAL A 34 -6.65 2.15 -10.86
N LYS A 35 -5.40 1.76 -10.56
CA LYS A 35 -4.87 1.74 -9.20
C LYS A 35 -3.55 2.52 -9.18
N TRP A 36 -3.59 3.77 -8.70
CA TRP A 36 -2.40 4.63 -8.62
C TRP A 36 -1.57 4.31 -7.38
N MET A 37 -2.22 4.19 -6.22
CA MET A 37 -1.65 3.62 -5.00
C MET A 37 -1.95 2.12 -4.94
N ARG A 38 -0.97 1.30 -4.58
CA ARG A 38 -1.12 -0.16 -4.50
C ARG A 38 -0.42 -0.70 -3.26
N VAL A 39 -1.08 -1.59 -2.56
CA VAL A 39 -0.51 -2.38 -1.47
C VAL A 39 -0.51 -3.83 -1.93
N TYR A 40 0.68 -4.42 -2.01
CA TYR A 40 0.86 -5.84 -2.28
C TYR A 40 1.23 -6.53 -0.98
N GLN A 41 0.69 -7.72 -0.77
CA GLN A 41 0.94 -8.52 0.43
C GLN A 41 1.41 -9.90 -0.01
N TRP A 42 2.45 -10.41 0.61
CA TRP A 42 2.94 -11.76 0.42
C TRP A 42 3.56 -12.24 1.73
N GLU A 43 3.39 -13.51 2.03
CA GLU A 43 4.01 -14.11 3.21
C GLU A 43 5.28 -14.86 2.83
N THR A 44 6.22 -14.90 3.78
CA THR A 44 7.45 -15.67 3.69
C THR A 44 7.55 -16.62 4.88
N GLY A 45 8.27 -17.74 4.70
CA GLY A 45 8.45 -18.75 5.75
C GLY A 45 7.56 -19.98 5.59
N ILE A 46 7.59 -20.86 6.59
CA ILE A 46 6.85 -22.13 6.63
C ILE A 46 6.11 -22.20 7.95
N PHE A 47 4.85 -22.63 7.93
CA PHE A 47 4.04 -22.81 9.13
C PHE A 47 4.79 -23.63 10.21
N PRO A 48 4.85 -23.17 11.47
CA PRO A 48 4.14 -22.03 12.07
C PRO A 48 4.89 -20.68 12.01
N ASN A 49 6.09 -20.64 11.40
CA ASN A 49 6.94 -19.45 11.35
C ASN A 49 6.72 -18.67 10.03
N THR A 50 5.52 -18.15 9.82
CA THR A 50 5.22 -17.27 8.69
C THR A 50 5.41 -15.80 9.07
N ARG A 51 5.79 -14.98 8.09
CA ARG A 51 5.97 -13.54 8.23
C ARG A 51 5.38 -12.83 7.01
N LEU A 52 4.46 -11.90 7.27
CA LEU A 52 3.91 -10.93 6.31
C LEU A 52 4.94 -9.88 5.87
#